data_AF-A0A4Y8D845-F1
#
_entry.id   AF-A0A4Y8D845-F1
#
_cell.length_a   1.000
_cell.length_b   1.000
_cell.length_c   1.000
_cell.angle_alpha   90.00
_cell.angle_beta   90.00
_cell.angle_gamma   90.00
#
_symmetry.space_group_name_H-M   'P 1'
#
loop_
_entity.id
_entity.type
_entity.pdbx_description
1 polymer ?
#
loop_
_entity_poly.entity_id
_entity_poly.type
_entity_poly.pdbx_seq_one_letter_code
_entity_poly.pdbx_strand_id
1 'polypeptide(L)'
;MNGLKPAISSMSLGRAWMHSMPNKLSAASKHHILGLEIFYEDLKYLARTESNTETPSPEALLHAASTIKALCDTRNITTISPQPFSFYEGS
;
A
#
# COMPACT_ATOMS: atom_id res chain seq x y z
N MET A 1 1.66 25.75 12.00
CA MET A 1 2.29 25.70 10.66
C MET A 1 1.58 24.63 9.86
N ASN A 2 0.78 24.99 8.85
CA ASN A 2 0.25 24.01 7.90
C ASN A 2 1.33 23.74 6.85
N GLY A 3 2.28 22.87 7.20
CA GLY A 3 3.32 22.39 6.28
C GLY A 3 2.74 21.41 5.25
N LEU A 4 3.45 21.26 4.13
CA LEU A 4 3.17 20.22 3.13
C LEU A 4 3.18 18.83 3.80
N LYS A 5 2.16 18.01 3.51
CA LYS A 5 2.11 16.61 3.96
C LYS A 5 2.58 15.70 2.82
N PRO A 6 3.85 15.25 2.81
CA PRO A 6 4.36 14.46 1.70
C PRO A 6 3.67 13.10 1.65
N ALA A 7 3.26 12.71 0.45
CA ALA A 7 2.68 11.40 0.15
C ALA A 7 3.48 10.71 -0.94
N ILE A 8 3.50 9.38 -0.94
CA ILE A 8 4.18 8.58 -1.95
C ILE A 8 3.31 7.41 -2.42
N SER A 9 3.44 7.05 -3.69
CA SER A 9 2.90 5.79 -4.20
C SER A 9 3.78 4.62 -3.75
N SER A 10 3.15 3.55 -3.29
CA SER A 10 3.85 2.29 -2.94
C SER A 10 4.66 1.70 -4.10
N MET A 11 4.29 1.97 -5.35
CA MET A 11 5.09 1.60 -6.53
C MET A 11 6.41 2.36 -6.59
N SER A 12 6.45 3.63 -6.17
CA SER A 12 7.66 4.46 -6.16
C SER A 12 8.66 4.04 -5.10
N LEU A 13 8.24 3.23 -4.11
CA LEU A 13 9.10 2.61 -3.11
C LEU A 13 9.75 1.30 -3.60
N GLY A 14 9.65 1.01 -4.89
CA GLY A 14 10.24 -0.16 -5.55
C GLY A 14 9.21 -1.23 -5.92
N ARG A 15 9.65 -2.27 -6.64
CA ARG A 15 8.74 -3.32 -7.12
C ARG A 15 8.28 -4.23 -5.97
N ALA A 16 7.01 -4.62 -5.99
CA ALA A 16 6.38 -5.45 -4.94
C ALA A 16 7.05 -6.82 -4.76
N TRP A 17 7.55 -7.42 -5.84
CA TRP A 17 8.29 -8.69 -5.82
C TRP A 17 9.72 -8.59 -5.27
N MET A 18 10.27 -7.37 -5.16
CA MET A 18 11.64 -7.13 -4.68
C MET A 18 11.65 -6.56 -3.25
N HIS A 19 10.67 -5.73 -2.90
CA HIS A 19 10.57 -5.10 -1.59
C HIS A 19 9.22 -5.38 -0.95
N SER A 20 9.23 -6.06 0.20
CA SER A 20 8.02 -6.32 0.98
C SER A 20 7.40 -5.02 1.50
N MET A 21 6.08 -5.04 1.69
CA MET A 21 5.35 -3.88 2.21
C MET A 21 5.91 -3.33 3.54
N PRO A 22 6.23 -4.17 4.55
CA PRO A 22 6.83 -3.67 5.79
C PRO A 22 8.16 -2.91 5.57
N ASN A 23 8.99 -3.37 4.63
CA ASN A 23 10.26 -2.71 4.29
C ASN A 23 10.02 -1.36 3.62
N LYS A 24 9.09 -1.30 2.66
CA LYS A 24 8.68 -0.06 1.99
C LYS A 24 8.19 0.99 2.99
N LEU A 25 7.29 0.61 3.90
CA LEU A 25 6.73 1.53 4.89
C LEU A 25 7.76 1.98 5.92
N SER A 26 8.70 1.10 6.28
CA SER A 26 9.80 1.46 7.16
C SER A 26 10.75 2.48 6.50
N ALA A 27 11.00 2.36 5.19
CA ALA A 27 11.74 3.38 4.44
C ALA A 27 10.96 4.70 4.36
N ALA A 28 9.66 4.65 4.02
CA ALA A 28 8.81 5.85 3.93
C ALA A 28 8.77 6.62 5.27
N SER A 29 8.60 5.91 6.39
CA SER A 29 8.59 6.49 7.73
C SER A 29 9.93 7.14 8.09
N LYS A 30 11.07 6.51 7.76
CA LYS A 30 12.42 7.07 7.95
C LYS A 30 12.63 8.38 7.18
N HIS A 31 11.95 8.56 6.05
CA HIS A 31 12.01 9.76 5.22
C HIS A 31 10.86 10.75 5.49
N HIS A 32 10.17 10.62 6.62
CA HIS A 32 9.09 11.51 7.04
C HIS A 32 7.93 11.62 6.04
N ILE A 33 7.68 10.56 5.27
CA ILE A 33 6.49 10.47 4.43
C ILE A 33 5.26 10.25 5.33
N LEU A 34 4.24 11.06 5.11
CA LEU A 34 3.02 11.09 5.94
C LEU A 34 1.82 10.46 5.23
N GLY A 35 1.91 10.21 3.93
CA GLY A 35 0.84 9.64 3.12
C GLY A 35 1.31 8.49 2.24
N LEU A 36 0.46 7.47 2.08
CA LEU A 36 0.73 6.35 1.18
C LEU A 36 -0.44 6.10 0.25
N GLU A 37 -0.20 6.18 -1.05
CA GLU A 37 -1.10 5.67 -2.07
C GLU A 37 -0.77 4.19 -2.35
N ILE A 38 -1.74 3.30 -2.10
CA ILE A 38 -1.55 1.84 -2.23
C ILE A 38 -1.80 1.42 -3.67
N PHE A 39 -0.83 0.77 -4.30
CA PHE A 39 -0.98 0.22 -5.64
C PHE A 39 -1.50 -1.22 -5.56
N TYR A 40 -2.36 -1.62 -6.50
CA TYR A 40 -3.00 -2.94 -6.45
C TYR A 40 -2.00 -4.09 -6.49
N GLU A 41 -0.89 -3.94 -7.22
CA GLU A 41 0.17 -4.95 -7.26
C GLU A 41 0.74 -5.25 -5.87
N ASP A 42 1.01 -4.20 -5.09
CA ASP A 42 1.51 -4.32 -3.72
C ASP A 42 0.51 -5.01 -2.79
N LEU A 43 -0.78 -4.67 -2.92
CA LEU A 43 -1.85 -5.36 -2.20
C LEU A 43 -1.90 -6.85 -2.55
N LYS A 44 -1.83 -7.16 -3.85
CA LYS A 44 -1.88 -8.55 -4.35
C LYS A 44 -0.68 -9.37 -3.91
N TYR A 45 0.53 -8.81 -3.93
CA TYR A 45 1.73 -9.50 -3.46
C TYR A 45 1.71 -9.78 -1.96
N LEU A 46 1.22 -8.83 -1.16
CA LEU A 46 1.05 -9.06 0.26
C LEU A 46 0.02 -10.16 0.51
N ALA A 47 -1.14 -10.12 -0.17
CA ALA A 47 -2.16 -11.15 -0.06
C ALA A 47 -1.64 -12.53 -0.45
N ARG A 48 -0.86 -12.65 -1.54
CA ARG A 48 -0.19 -13.90 -1.94
C ARG A 48 0.72 -14.45 -0.84
N THR A 49 1.51 -13.57 -0.25
CA THR A 49 2.47 -13.91 0.80
C THR A 49 1.76 -14.40 2.06
N GLU A 50 0.71 -13.70 2.50
CA GLU A 50 -0.02 -14.02 3.73
C GLU A 50 -0.92 -15.25 3.60
N SER A 51 -1.52 -15.45 2.43
CA SER A 51 -2.39 -16.60 2.14
C SER A 51 -1.65 -17.82 1.57
N ASN A 52 -0.35 -17.68 1.27
CA ASN A 52 0.50 -18.71 0.66
C ASN A 52 -0.11 -19.31 -0.62
N THR A 53 -0.68 -18.47 -1.48
CA THR A 53 -1.25 -18.85 -2.78
C THR A 53 -0.95 -17.80 -3.85
N GLU A 54 -0.74 -18.24 -5.09
CA GLU A 54 -0.52 -17.36 -6.24
C GLU A 54 -1.78 -16.58 -6.67
N THR A 55 -2.95 -17.09 -6.31
CA THR A 55 -4.27 -16.52 -6.64
C THR A 55 -5.03 -16.25 -5.34
N PRO A 56 -4.77 -15.12 -4.66
CA PRO A 56 -5.45 -14.77 -3.42
C PRO A 56 -6.94 -14.53 -3.68
N SER A 57 -7.78 -14.99 -2.76
CA SER A 57 -9.22 -14.72 -2.79
C SER A 57 -9.53 -13.26 -2.46
N PRO A 58 -10.76 -12.77 -2.70
CA PRO A 58 -11.19 -11.46 -2.24
C PRO A 58 -11.00 -11.25 -0.74
N GLU A 59 -11.22 -12.28 0.08
CA GLU A 59 -11.03 -12.23 1.53
C GLU A 59 -9.54 -12.09 1.89
N ALA A 60 -8.65 -12.76 1.16
CA ALA A 60 -7.20 -12.60 1.33
C ALA A 60 -6.73 -11.19 0.93
N LEU A 61 -7.33 -10.58 -0.11
CA LEU A 61 -7.07 -9.19 -0.48
C LEU A 61 -7.56 -8.21 0.59
N LEU A 62 -8.76 -8.44 1.15
CA LEU A 62 -9.28 -7.63 2.25
C LEU A 62 -8.40 -7.74 3.49
N HIS A 63 -7.97 -8.96 3.83
CA HIS A 63 -7.04 -9.20 4.93
C HIS A 63 -5.73 -8.43 4.73
N ALA A 64 -5.12 -8.55 3.55
CA ALA A 64 -3.91 -7.81 3.22
C ALA A 64 -4.11 -6.29 3.30
N ALA A 65 -5.26 -5.77 2.84
CA ALA A 65 -5.57 -4.34 2.97
C ALA A 65 -5.64 -3.90 4.44
N SER A 66 -6.26 -4.71 5.31
CA SER A 66 -6.25 -4.50 6.76
C SER A 66 -4.84 -4.55 7.35
N THR A 67 -3.99 -5.49 6.91
CA THR A 67 -2.57 -5.54 7.32
C THR A 67 -1.83 -4.26 6.92
N ILE A 68 -1.97 -3.80 5.66
CA ILE A 68 -1.33 -2.55 5.20
C ILE A 68 -1.77 -1.38 6.06
N LYS A 69 -3.08 -1.28 6.34
CA LYS A 69 -3.62 -0.22 7.20
C LYS A 69 -2.99 -0.25 8.60
N ALA A 70 -2.90 -1.41 9.23
CA ALA A 70 -2.27 -1.56 10.54
C ALA A 70 -0.77 -1.18 10.50
N LEU A 71 -0.05 -1.58 9.44
CA LEU A 71 1.36 -1.23 9.26
C LEU A 71 1.57 0.28 9.05
N CYS A 72 0.63 0.95 8.38
CA CYS A 72 0.61 2.40 8.24
C CYS A 72 0.32 3.09 9.58
N ASP A 73 -0.66 2.61 10.34
CA ASP A 73 -1.04 3.17 11.65
C ASP A 73 0.12 3.10 12.64
N THR A 74 0.81 1.97 12.71
CA THR A 74 2.01 1.80 13.56
C THR A 74 3.16 2.74 13.20
N ARG A 75 3.14 3.34 11.99
CA ARG A 75 4.20 4.24 11.47
C ARG A 75 3.74 5.68 11.31
N ASN A 76 2.52 6.01 11.76
CA ASN A 76 1.89 7.33 11.55
C ASN A 76 1.81 7.74 10.07
N ILE A 77 1.63 6.77 9.17
CA ILE A 77 1.43 7.00 7.74
C ILE A 77 -0.07 6.96 7.47
N THR A 78 -0.61 8.00 6.86
CA THR A 78 -2.01 8.04 6.45
C THR A 78 -2.18 7.27 5.14
N THR A 79 -2.99 6.23 5.14
CA THR A 79 -3.40 5.57 3.89
C THR A 79 -4.27 6.51 3.08
N ILE A 80 -3.80 6.88 1.89
CA ILE A 80 -4.55 7.62 0.88
C ILE A 80 -5.12 6.56 -0.06
N SER A 81 -6.44 6.50 -0.14
CA SER A 81 -7.12 5.48 -0.94
C SER A 81 -6.62 5.53 -2.39
N PRO A 82 -6.37 4.37 -3.04
CA PRO A 82 -6.10 4.33 -4.45
C PRO A 82 -7.24 4.94 -5.26
N GLN A 83 -6.81 5.63 -6.32
CA GLN A 83 -7.56 6.22 -7.43
C GLN A 83 -8.87 5.48 -7.77
N PRO A 84 -10.01 6.17 -7.86
CA PRO A 84 -11.29 5.59 -8.30
C PRO A 84 -11.39 5.48 -9.84
N PHE A 85 -10.30 5.17 -10.55
CA PHE A 85 -10.29 5.25 -12.02
C PHE A 85 -9.58 4.09 -12.72
N SER A 86 -9.76 2.85 -12.27
CA SER A 86 -9.46 1.70 -13.15
C SER A 86 -10.60 1.33 -14.10
N PHE A 87 -11.82 1.88 -13.93
CA PHE A 87 -12.99 1.52 -14.76
C PHE A 87 -14.00 2.67 -14.99
N TYR A 88 -13.53 3.89 -15.26
CA TYR A 88 -14.41 4.87 -15.93
C TYR A 88 -14.03 4.89 -17.41
N GLU A 89 -14.48 3.87 -18.14
CA GLU A 89 -14.83 4.13 -19.54
C GLU A 89 -15.97 5.14 -19.46
N GLY A 90 -15.66 6.41 -19.76
CA GLY A 90 -16.70 7.36 -20.12
C GLY A 90 -17.32 6.85 -21.41
N SER A 91 -18.43 6.13 -21.32
CA SER A 91 -19.27 5.69 -22.44
C SER A 91 -20.71 5.62 -21.98
#